data_AF-A0A8S2Z2J1-F1
#
_entry.id   AF-A0A8S2Z2J1-F1
#
_cell.length_a   1.000
_cell.length_b   1.000
_cell.length_c   1.000
_cell.angle_alpha   90.00
_cell.angle_beta   90.00
_cell.angle_gamma   90.00
#
_symmetry.space_group_name_H-M   'P 1'
#
loop_
_entity.id
_entity.type
_entity.pdbx_description
1 polymer ?
#
loop_
_entity_poly.entity_id
_entity_poly.type
_entity_poly.pdbx_seq_one_letter_code
_entity_poly.pdbx_strand_id
1 'polypeptide(L)' 'RALFTYDPFNDPLIPCKDIGLAFQRGDILRIVARDETLTKTTNDSYFSWWQAYRENSFETDTDPCLAGLIPSDSLQQKRA' A
#
# COMPACT_ATOMS: atom_id res chain seq x y z
N ARG A 1 10.78 -6.65 -2.51
CA ARG A 1 9.97 -7.43 -3.48
C ARG A 1 8.72 -7.93 -2.77
N ALA A 2 7.55 -7.80 -3.38
CA ALA A 2 6.28 -8.23 -2.80
C ALA A 2 6.24 -9.77 -2.67
N LEU A 3 5.86 -10.26 -1.49
CA LEU A 3 5.75 -11.71 -1.20
C LEU A 3 4.32 -12.24 -1.37
N PHE A 4 3.36 -11.35 -1.59
CA PHE A 4 1.94 -11.65 -1.76
C PHE A 4 1.33 -10.70 -2.79
N THR A 5 0.08 -10.97 -3.16
CA THR A 5 -0.74 -10.09 -4.02
C THR A 5 -1.67 -9.28 -3.15
N TYR A 6 -1.83 -8.00 -3.45
CA TYR A 6 -2.69 -7.09 -2.71
C TYR A 6 -3.65 -6.37 -3.66
N ASP A 7 -4.93 -6.38 -3.30
CA ASP A 7 -5.99 -5.65 -3.97
C ASP A 7 -6.68 -4.72 -2.95
N PRO A 8 -6.52 -3.38 -3.09
CA PRO A 8 -7.13 -2.43 -2.16
C PRO A 8 -8.66 -2.45 -2.20
N PHE A 9 -9.29 -2.91 -3.28
CA PHE A 9 -10.75 -2.96 -3.36
C PHE A 9 -11.35 -4.06 -2.47
N ASN A 10 -10.55 -5.09 -2.19
CA ASN A 10 -10.89 -6.19 -1.28
C ASN A 10 -10.47 -5.91 0.17
N ASP A 11 -9.85 -4.75 0.45
CA ASP A 11 -9.40 -4.38 1.79
C ASP A 11 -10.42 -3.44 2.47
N PRO A 12 -11.14 -3.89 3.51
CA PRO A 12 -12.09 -3.03 4.22
C PRO A 12 -11.42 -2.02 5.15
N LEU A 13 -10.12 -2.19 5.46
CA LEU A 13 -9.40 -1.34 6.41
C LEU A 13 -8.65 -0.20 5.72
N ILE A 14 -8.58 -0.20 4.39
CA ILE A 14 -7.95 0.89 3.65
C ILE A 14 -8.79 2.16 3.83
N PRO A 15 -8.18 3.30 4.16
CA PRO A 15 -8.93 4.54 4.36
C PRO A 15 -9.64 5.02 3.09
N CYS A 16 -9.05 4.76 1.92
CA CYS A 16 -9.65 5.04 0.62
C CYS A 16 -9.09 4.04 -0.41
N LYS A 17 -9.97 3.38 -1.16
CA LYS A 17 -9.60 2.31 -2.11
C LYS A 17 -8.84 2.87 -3.31
N ASP A 18 -9.22 4.06 -3.76
CA ASP A 18 -8.67 4.73 -4.94
C ASP A 18 -7.21 5.17 -4.78
N ILE A 19 -6.74 5.33 -3.54
CA ILE A 19 -5.33 5.67 -3.24
C ILE A 19 -4.50 4.42 -2.93
N GLY A 20 -5.08 3.22 -2.98
CA GLY A 20 -4.39 1.97 -2.73
C GLY A 20 -3.56 1.54 -3.93
N LEU A 21 -2.32 1.12 -3.68
CA LEU A 21 -1.47 0.56 -4.72
C LEU A 21 -1.71 -0.95 -4.80
N ALA A 22 -2.45 -1.39 -5.82
CA ALA A 22 -2.54 -2.82 -6.14
C ALA A 22 -1.20 -3.36 -6.65
N PHE A 23 -0.82 -4.56 -6.22
CA PHE A 23 0.42 -5.22 -6.66
C PHE A 23 0.28 -6.74 -6.62
N GLN A 24 1.10 -7.42 -7.42
CA GLN A 24 1.14 -8.88 -7.46
C GLN A 24 2.39 -9.42 -6.76
N ARG A 25 2.31 -10.67 -6.30
CA ARG A 25 3.48 -11.39 -5.78
C ARG A 25 4.61 -11.32 -6.80
N GLY A 26 5.77 -10.84 -6.36
CA GLY A 26 6.96 -10.70 -7.18
C GLY A 26 7.22 -9.30 -7.73
N ASP A 27 6.27 -8.37 -7.62
CA ASP A 27 6.49 -6.96 -7.98
C ASP A 27 7.58 -6.31 -7.12
N ILE A 28 8.30 -5.35 -7.71
CA ILE A 28 9.27 -4.52 -7.00
C ILE A 28 8.59 -3.21 -6.62
N LEU A 29 8.40 -3.03 -5.31
CA LEU A 29 7.80 -1.84 -4.73
C LEU A 29 8.91 -1.01 -4.07
N ARG A 30 9.03 0.26 -4.44
CA ARG A 30 9.91 1.21 -3.75
C ARG A 30 9.09 1.93 -2.69
N ILE A 31 9.49 1.77 -1.43
CA ILE A 31 8.85 2.44 -0.30
C ILE A 31 9.31 3.90 -0.26
N VAL A 32 8.35 4.81 -0.19
CA VAL A 32 8.57 6.27 -0.13
C VAL A 32 8.37 6.77 1.29
N ALA A 33 7.33 6.29 1.98
CA ALA A 33 7.07 6.62 3.38
C ALA A 33 6.58 5.41 4.16
N ARG A 34 7.09 5.26 5.39
CA ARG A 34 6.69 4.25 6.37
C ARG A 34 6.09 4.96 7.56
N ASP A 35 4.99 5.66 7.35
CA ASP A 35 4.38 6.41 8.43
C ASP A 35 3.72 5.42 9.41
N GLU A 36 4.47 5.06 10.45
CA GLU A 36 3.96 4.23 11.55
C GLU A 36 2.98 5.03 12.44
N THR A 37 2.84 6.34 12.22
CA THR A 37 2.19 7.28 13.14
C THR A 37 0.83 7.80 12.64
N LEU A 38 0.50 7.68 11.35
CA LEU A 38 -0.68 8.35 10.78
C LEU A 38 -1.56 7.45 9.91
N THR A 39 -2.32 6.59 10.57
CA THR A 39 -3.68 6.25 10.10
C THR A 39 -4.56 6.02 11.32
N LYS A 40 -4.94 7.14 11.96
CA LYS A 40 -6.06 7.18 12.91
C LYS A 40 -7.35 6.99 12.11
N THR A 41 -7.71 5.76 11.82
CA THR A 41 -9.09 5.45 11.48
C THR A 41 -9.85 5.32 12.79
N THR A 42 -10.95 6.06 12.88
CA THR A 42 -11.88 6.17 14.00
C THR A 42 -11.90 4.96 14.95
N ASN A 43 -11.53 5.20 16.21
CA ASN A 43 -11.79 4.40 17.42
C ASN A 43 -11.32 2.94 17.52
N ASP A 44 -10.74 2.29 16.52
CA ASP A 44 -10.21 0.92 16.72
C ASP A 44 -8.97 0.62 15.89
N SER A 45 -7.87 0.33 16.61
CA SER A 45 -6.60 -0.24 16.12
C SER A 45 -5.72 0.62 15.20
N TYR A 46 -4.47 0.81 15.63
CA TYR A 46 -3.40 1.37 14.80
C TYR A 46 -3.09 0.42 13.64
N PHE A 47 -3.51 0.79 12.43
CA PHE A 47 -3.10 0.11 11.20
C PHE A 47 -2.05 0.97 10.50
N SER A 48 -0.82 0.48 10.39
CA SER A 48 0.25 1.21 9.69
C SER A 48 0.16 0.93 8.19
N TRP A 49 -0.10 1.97 7.40
CA TRP A 49 -0.08 1.95 5.94
C TRP A 49 1.22 2.57 5.44
N TRP A 50 1.85 1.97 4.45
CA TRP A 50 3.07 2.52 3.82
C TRP A 50 2.73 3.10 2.46
N GLN A 51 3.46 4.14 2.06
CA GLN A 51 3.38 4.66 0.70
C GLN A 51 4.50 4.03 -0.13
N ALA A 52 4.12 3.49 -1.28
CA ALA A 52 5.05 2.90 -2.21
C ALA A 52 4.63 3.19 -3.64
N TYR A 53 5.53 3.00 -4.58
CA TYR A 53 5.19 2.93 -6.01
C TYR A 53 5.89 1.73 -6.64
N ARG A 54 5.42 1.33 -7.82
CA ARG A 54 5.96 0.18 -8.55
C ARG A 54 7.14 0.61 -9.42
N GLU A 55 8.28 -0.05 -9.29
CA GLU A 55 9.47 0.30 -10.07
C GLU A 55 9.30 0.01 -11.58
N ASN A 56 8.34 -0.85 -11.95
CA ASN A 56 8.07 -1.26 -13.33
C ASN A 56 6.89 -0.53 -14.00
N SER A 57 6.24 0.44 -13.34
CA SER A 57 5.32 1.34 -14.04
C SER A 57 6.18 2.32 -14.83
N PHE A 58 6.37 2.03 -16.12
CA PHE A 58 7.03 2.92 -17.05
C PHE A 58 6.47 4.34 -16.87
N GLU A 59 7.37 5.29 -16.65
CA GLU A 59 7.07 6.72 -16.72
C GLU A 59 6.57 7.02 -18.13
N THR A 60 5.27 6.85 -18.35
CA THR A 60 4.61 7.52 -19.46
C THR A 60 4.50 8.98 -19.03
N ASP A 61 4.89 9.91 -19.90
CA ASP A 61 4.80 11.37 -19.73
C ASP A 61 3.42 11.87 -19.22
N THR A 62 2.42 10.99 -19.25
CA THR A 62 1.01 11.22 -18.90
C THR A 62 0.65 10.85 -17.45
N ASP A 63 1.46 10.05 -16.74
CA ASP A 63 1.17 9.64 -15.36
C ASP A 63 2.48 9.59 -14.54
N PRO A 64 2.73 10.55 -13.63
CA PRO A 64 3.85 10.41 -12.71
C PRO A 64 3.69 9.11 -11.91
N CYS A 65 4.80 8.48 -11.50
CA CYS A 65 4.77 7.33 -10.59
C CYS A 65 4.11 7.74 -9.25
N LEU A 66 2.78 7.71 -9.20
CA LEU A 66 2.02 8.12 -8.02
C LEU A 66 2.22 7.06 -6.94
N ALA A 67 2.71 7.51 -5.79
CA ALA A 67 2.80 6.65 -4.63
C ALA A 67 1.38 6.33 -4.14
N GLY A 68 1.08 5.05 -3.93
CA GLY A 68 -0.17 4.57 -3.35
C GLY A 68 0.07 3.85 -2.03
N LEU A 69 -1.01 3.64 -1.28
CA LEU A 69 -0.98 2.95 0.00
C LEU A 69 -0.84 1.44 -0.18
N ILE A 70 0.10 0.85 0.55
CA ILE A 70 0.27 -0.59 0.71
C ILE A 70 0.17 -0.97 2.19
N PRO A 71 -0.32 -2.17 2.52
CA PRO A 71 -0.32 -2.64 3.89
C PRO A 71 1.11 -2.84 4.39
N SER A 72 1.39 -2.45 5.64
CA SER A 72 2.67 -2.76 6.29
C SER A 72 2.81 -4.25 6.60
N ASP A 73 4.03 -4.71 6.86
CA ASP A 73 4.29 -6.10 7.26
C ASP A 73 3.50 -6.51 8.52
N SER A 74 3.40 -5.63 9.52
CA SER A 74 2.62 -5.86 10.74
C SER A 74 1.12 -5.96 10.46
N LEU A 75 0.61 -5.16 9.52
CA LEU A 75 -0.78 -5.22 9.09
C LEU A 75 -1.07 -6.52 8.35
N GLN A 76 -0.14 -6.96 7.50
CA GLN A 76 -0.26 -8.22 6.78
C GLN A 76 -0.18 -9.42 7.72
N GLN A 77 0.67 -9.39 8.75
CA GLN A 77 0.74 -10.45 9.77
C GLN A 77 -0.54 -10.57 10.60
N LYS A 78 -1.21 -9.46 10.92
CA LYS A 78 -2.52 -9.48 11.62
C LYS A 78 -3.67 -10.06 10.77
N ARG A 79 -3.49 -10.15 9.45
CA ARG A 79 -4.51 -10.60 8.49
C ARG A 79 -4.33 -12.03 8.00
N ALA A 80 -3.20 -12.65 8.33
CA ALA A 80 -2.92 -14.07 8.08
C ALA A 80 -3.62 -14.94 9.13
#